data_AF-A0A0U5GL39-F1
#
_entry.id   AF-A0A0U5GL39-F1
#
_cell.length_a   1.000
_cell.length_b   1.000
_cell.length_c   1.000
_cell.angle_alpha   90.00
_cell.angle_beta   90.00
_cell.angle_gamma   90.00
#
_symmetry.space_group_name_H-M   'P 1'
#
loop_
_entity.id
_entity.type
_entity.pdbx_description
1 polymer ?
#
loop_
_entity_poly.entity_id
_entity_poly.type
_entity_poly.pdbx_seq_one_letter_code
_entity_poly.pdbx_strand_id
1 'polypeptide(L)'
;MATDPSLQDPLLALRRSIAAGSLPTATTSSDLSAENATDDLAKATHLYFQHPLPQAIALNMPTRFISSSSESPVDLRGIFFAYQKKDVAIPEYITSVQELNEALAQKERGEGVPEEKAQNLSFVERLDLITWLEGASDESEYIKPLEGVTGVPSSAAQAQASANVASGAAGVAAAPSGAAPAAGAAAGKGGKVIDPRLQEIYDGERKLGDRNSVLRGIKHTDFSHVRKIAETFLGRNRSRTGQYPPGTKPGTKPHSLVPAPSAGLSQPRKGSSKTQDPIILLSPSASSLIRMSNVRSFLGDGVFVPPDHPTLASLSASTNIQYIHRPLTGITDSTSSSRAVSSQSSSRKPTRFILVDSTANFKPDYWQRLVAVFTTGQTWQFKSYKWSSPPELFKHATGVYVGWRGEDVPREVRGWGRGVRSFSVERWDDKGGVQGTGRWRDREVVEGIWTAIEEGMKLRGWGSK
;
A
#
# COMPACT_ATOMS: atom_id res chain seq x y z
N MET A 1 -42.99 -16.76 2.73
CA MET A 1 -42.25 -15.59 2.19
C MET A 1 -40.78 -15.91 2.26
N ALA A 2 -40.02 -15.78 1.17
CA ALA A 2 -38.56 -15.85 1.25
C ALA A 2 -38.05 -14.51 1.82
N THR A 3 -37.38 -14.55 2.96
CA THR A 3 -36.67 -13.40 3.52
C THR A 3 -35.45 -13.11 2.64
N ASP A 4 -35.27 -11.85 2.22
CA ASP A 4 -34.08 -11.44 1.46
C ASP A 4 -32.81 -11.75 2.29
N PRO A 5 -31.86 -12.57 1.78
CA PRO A 5 -30.64 -12.90 2.52
C PRO A 5 -29.78 -11.65 2.80
N SER A 6 -29.95 -10.56 2.03
CA SER A 6 -29.29 -9.28 2.32
C SER A 6 -29.76 -8.63 3.62
N LEU A 7 -30.96 -8.96 4.13
CA LEU A 7 -31.48 -8.44 5.40
C LEU A 7 -30.93 -9.22 6.61
N GLN A 8 -30.67 -10.52 6.45
CA GLN A 8 -30.20 -11.41 7.51
C GLN A 8 -28.67 -11.43 7.68
N ASP A 9 -27.90 -10.88 6.72
CA ASP A 9 -26.45 -10.83 6.81
C ASP A 9 -25.97 -9.88 7.94
N PRO A 10 -25.19 -10.38 8.92
CA PRO A 10 -24.81 -9.61 10.11
C PRO A 10 -23.92 -8.40 9.78
N LEU A 11 -23.11 -8.47 8.71
CA LEU A 11 -22.25 -7.35 8.28
C LEU A 11 -23.05 -6.24 7.59
N LEU A 12 -23.99 -6.60 6.70
CA LEU A 12 -24.89 -5.62 6.09
C LEU A 12 -25.84 -5.00 7.11
N ALA A 13 -26.30 -5.74 8.12
CA ALA A 13 -27.05 -5.20 9.24
C ALA A 13 -26.25 -4.12 9.98
N LEU A 14 -25.01 -4.43 10.39
CA LEU A 14 -24.13 -3.51 11.10
C LEU A 14 -23.72 -2.29 10.26
N ARG A 15 -23.41 -2.48 8.97
CA ARG A 15 -23.09 -1.40 8.04
C ARG A 15 -24.29 -0.45 7.84
N ARG A 16 -25.51 -0.98 7.73
CA ARG A 16 -26.75 -0.16 7.62
C ARG A 16 -27.03 0.63 8.89
N SER A 17 -26.87 0.03 10.08
CA SER A 17 -27.09 0.72 11.35
C SER A 17 -26.07 1.84 11.58
N ILE A 18 -24.78 1.59 11.25
CA ILE A 18 -23.72 2.60 11.27
C ILE A 18 -24.02 3.75 10.30
N ALA A 19 -24.38 3.45 9.05
CA ALA A 19 -24.73 4.45 8.05
C ALA A 19 -25.99 5.28 8.42
N ALA A 20 -26.91 4.71 9.20
CA ALA A 20 -28.06 5.41 9.76
C ALA A 20 -27.74 6.26 11.01
N GLY A 21 -26.50 6.22 11.52
CA GLY A 21 -26.11 6.91 12.76
C GLY A 21 -26.70 6.30 14.04
N SER A 22 -27.26 5.09 13.97
CA SER A 22 -27.92 4.39 15.07
C SER A 22 -27.17 3.09 15.34
N LEU A 23 -26.31 3.08 16.35
CA LEU A 23 -25.52 1.89 16.70
C LEU A 23 -26.41 0.82 17.34
N PRO A 24 -26.20 -0.48 17.03
CA PRO A 24 -26.96 -1.55 17.66
C PRO A 24 -26.63 -1.66 19.15
N THR A 25 -27.63 -2.06 19.93
CA THR A 25 -27.51 -2.23 21.38
C THR A 25 -27.20 -3.69 21.71
N ALA A 26 -26.20 -3.96 22.55
CA ALA A 26 -25.93 -5.31 23.01
C ALA A 26 -26.97 -5.71 24.07
N THR A 27 -27.57 -6.91 23.93
CA THR A 27 -28.66 -7.40 24.78
C THR A 27 -28.36 -8.80 25.31
N THR A 28 -28.94 -9.12 26.48
CA THR A 28 -28.89 -10.48 27.05
C THR A 28 -30.01 -11.40 26.53
N SER A 29 -31.04 -10.83 25.90
CA SER A 29 -32.17 -11.55 25.30
C SER A 29 -32.22 -11.40 23.78
N SER A 30 -32.91 -12.33 23.11
CA SER A 30 -33.25 -12.30 21.68
C SER A 30 -34.50 -11.45 21.35
N ASP A 31 -35.10 -10.79 22.34
CA ASP A 31 -36.27 -9.93 22.16
C ASP A 31 -35.97 -8.74 21.25
N LEU A 32 -36.98 -8.28 20.50
CA LEU A 32 -36.90 -7.09 19.64
C LEU A 32 -37.06 -5.78 20.46
N SER A 33 -36.37 -5.68 21.59
CA SER A 33 -36.44 -4.55 22.53
C SER A 33 -35.06 -4.28 23.16
N ALA A 34 -34.85 -3.02 23.57
CA ALA A 34 -33.67 -2.60 24.32
C ALA A 34 -33.81 -2.77 25.85
N GLU A 35 -34.93 -3.32 26.35
CA GLU A 35 -35.17 -3.53 27.79
C GLU A 35 -34.08 -4.38 28.48
N ASN A 36 -33.51 -5.34 27.75
CA ASN A 36 -32.43 -6.22 28.22
C ASN A 36 -31.03 -5.76 27.78
N ALA A 37 -30.84 -4.45 27.60
CA ALA A 37 -29.56 -3.87 27.18
C ALA A 37 -28.44 -4.05 28.23
N THR A 38 -27.21 -4.19 27.75
CA THR A 38 -26.01 -4.25 28.60
C THR A 38 -24.79 -3.66 27.90
N ASP A 39 -23.96 -2.94 28.64
CA ASP A 39 -22.66 -2.45 28.16
C ASP A 39 -21.57 -3.55 28.20
N ASP A 40 -21.85 -4.68 28.86
CA ASP A 40 -20.92 -5.79 29.04
C ASP A 40 -21.08 -6.83 27.91
N LEU A 41 -20.18 -6.75 26.93
CA LEU A 41 -20.17 -7.63 25.76
C LEU A 41 -19.84 -9.10 26.08
N ALA A 42 -19.35 -9.41 27.28
CA ALA A 42 -19.18 -10.80 27.74
C ALA A 42 -20.49 -11.41 28.25
N LYS A 43 -21.37 -10.58 28.84
CA LYS A 43 -22.73 -10.97 29.26
C LYS A 43 -23.74 -10.96 28.11
N ALA A 44 -23.55 -10.09 27.12
CA ALA A 44 -24.43 -10.00 25.97
C ALA A 44 -24.47 -11.28 25.12
N THR A 45 -25.66 -11.63 24.64
CA THR A 45 -25.92 -12.78 23.77
C THR A 45 -26.31 -12.35 22.34
N HIS A 46 -26.94 -11.18 22.19
CA HIS A 46 -27.41 -10.65 20.91
C HIS A 46 -27.02 -9.18 20.72
N LEU A 47 -27.08 -8.70 19.48
CA LEU A 47 -27.14 -7.29 19.10
C LEU A 47 -28.54 -6.98 18.56
N TYR A 48 -29.19 -6.00 19.17
CA TYR A 48 -30.46 -5.44 18.73
C TYR A 48 -30.24 -4.25 17.79
N PHE A 49 -30.72 -4.37 16.56
CA PHE A 49 -30.67 -3.35 15.51
C PHE A 49 -32.06 -2.72 15.38
N GLN A 50 -32.13 -1.39 15.42
CA GLN A 50 -33.40 -0.65 15.28
C GLN A 50 -33.74 -0.31 13.82
N HIS A 51 -32.73 -0.20 12.94
CA HIS A 51 -32.87 0.23 11.55
C HIS A 51 -32.19 -0.75 10.57
N PRO A 52 -32.75 -0.95 9.36
CA PRO A 52 -34.00 -0.38 8.85
C PRO A 52 -35.28 -1.04 9.41
N LEU A 53 -35.15 -2.20 10.05
CA LEU A 53 -36.22 -2.94 10.73
C LEU A 53 -35.69 -3.47 12.06
N PRO A 54 -36.51 -3.55 13.12
CA PRO A 54 -36.15 -4.20 14.38
C PRO A 54 -35.72 -5.66 14.17
N GLN A 55 -34.48 -6.00 14.53
CA GLN A 55 -33.97 -7.37 14.50
C GLN A 55 -32.93 -7.61 15.60
N ALA A 56 -32.91 -8.81 16.17
CA ALA A 56 -31.88 -9.26 17.11
C ALA A 56 -31.04 -10.35 16.45
N ILE A 57 -29.71 -10.18 16.41
CA ILE A 57 -28.77 -11.13 15.81
C ILE A 57 -27.81 -11.64 16.89
N ALA A 58 -27.61 -12.96 16.96
CA ALA A 58 -26.75 -13.57 17.96
C ALA A 58 -25.28 -13.14 17.78
N LEU A 59 -24.60 -12.81 18.88
CA LEU A 59 -23.22 -12.29 18.87
C LEU A 59 -22.19 -13.32 18.40
N ASN A 60 -22.46 -14.61 18.58
CA ASN A 60 -21.63 -15.71 18.09
C ASN A 60 -21.89 -16.08 16.61
N MET A 61 -22.78 -15.38 15.91
CA MET A 61 -23.07 -15.66 14.50
C MET A 61 -21.83 -15.39 13.64
N PRO A 62 -21.34 -16.38 12.86
CA PRO A 62 -20.19 -16.18 11.99
C PRO A 62 -20.54 -15.19 10.87
N THR A 63 -19.62 -14.26 10.61
CA THR A 63 -19.78 -13.27 9.54
C THR A 63 -19.07 -13.70 8.25
N ARG A 64 -19.28 -12.96 7.15
CA ARG A 64 -18.51 -13.19 5.91
C ARG A 64 -17.09 -12.63 5.95
N PHE A 65 -16.69 -11.96 7.03
CA PHE A 65 -15.34 -11.44 7.22
C PHE A 65 -14.42 -12.59 7.68
N ILE A 66 -13.43 -12.91 6.87
CA ILE A 66 -12.46 -13.98 7.13
C ILE A 66 -11.14 -13.35 7.57
N SER A 67 -10.67 -13.72 8.76
CA SER A 67 -9.32 -13.30 9.17
C SER A 67 -8.26 -14.14 8.46
N SER A 68 -7.26 -13.48 7.88
CA SER A 68 -6.07 -14.15 7.31
C SER A 68 -5.17 -14.76 8.39
N SER A 69 -5.35 -14.39 9.65
CA SER A 69 -4.54 -14.92 10.77
C SER A 69 -5.04 -16.28 11.27
N SER A 70 -6.32 -16.61 11.06
CA SER A 70 -6.94 -17.88 11.48
C SER A 70 -7.56 -18.68 10.34
N GLU A 71 -7.69 -18.10 9.15
CA GLU A 71 -8.45 -18.60 7.99
C GLU A 71 -9.94 -18.87 8.28
N SER A 72 -10.44 -18.44 9.44
CA SER A 72 -11.82 -18.64 9.91
C SER A 72 -12.69 -17.40 9.75
N PRO A 73 -14.02 -17.57 9.64
CA PRO A 73 -14.98 -16.49 9.87
C PRO A 73 -14.79 -15.84 11.24
N VAL A 74 -14.83 -14.52 11.28
CA VAL A 74 -14.90 -13.75 12.53
C VAL A 74 -16.36 -13.65 12.96
N ASP A 75 -16.66 -13.80 14.25
CA ASP A 75 -18.01 -13.69 14.79
C ASP A 75 -18.49 -12.23 14.89
N LEU A 76 -19.80 -12.03 14.95
CA LEU A 76 -20.39 -10.69 15.04
C LEU A 76 -19.89 -9.93 16.30
N ARG A 77 -19.56 -10.64 17.39
CA ARG A 77 -18.93 -10.05 18.58
C ARG A 77 -17.57 -9.43 18.27
N GLY A 78 -16.65 -10.18 17.65
CA GLY A 78 -15.32 -9.68 17.27
C GLY A 78 -15.40 -8.47 16.34
N ILE A 79 -16.31 -8.51 15.36
CA ILE A 79 -16.58 -7.40 14.45
C ILE A 79 -17.11 -6.16 15.18
N PHE A 80 -18.15 -6.31 16.00
CA PHE A 80 -18.73 -5.18 16.74
C PHE A 80 -17.75 -4.57 17.74
N PHE A 81 -16.98 -5.41 18.45
CA PHE A 81 -15.97 -4.95 19.39
C PHE A 81 -14.83 -4.18 18.71
N ALA A 82 -14.35 -4.67 17.55
CA ALA A 82 -13.34 -3.98 16.76
C ALA A 82 -13.81 -2.60 16.27
N TYR A 83 -15.11 -2.46 15.95
CA TYR A 83 -15.74 -1.19 15.62
C TYR A 83 -15.95 -0.29 16.84
N GLN A 84 -16.44 -0.81 17.98
CA GLN A 84 -16.62 -0.03 19.22
C GLN A 84 -15.29 0.55 19.73
N LYS A 85 -14.19 -0.18 19.55
CA LYS A 85 -12.83 0.26 19.87
C LYS A 85 -12.12 0.96 18.69
N LYS A 86 -12.80 1.36 17.61
CA LYS A 86 -12.16 1.85 16.37
C LYS A 86 -11.15 3.00 16.57
N ASP A 87 -11.44 3.92 17.49
CA ASP A 87 -10.60 5.11 17.74
C ASP A 87 -9.46 4.84 18.77
N VAL A 88 -9.38 3.61 19.30
CA VAL A 88 -8.39 3.17 20.30
C VAL A 88 -7.09 2.69 19.65
N ALA A 89 -5.95 3.03 20.26
CA ALA A 89 -4.63 2.64 19.77
C ALA A 89 -4.44 1.11 19.73
N ILE A 90 -3.66 0.60 18.77
CA ILE A 90 -3.48 -0.85 18.54
C ILE A 90 -3.07 -1.62 19.81
N PRO A 91 -2.10 -1.17 20.64
CA PRO A 91 -1.73 -1.91 21.85
C PRO A 91 -2.89 -2.04 22.85
N GLU A 92 -3.65 -0.96 23.04
CA GLU A 92 -4.79 -0.90 23.96
C GLU A 92 -6.01 -1.68 23.43
N TYR A 93 -6.19 -1.75 22.11
CA TYR A 93 -7.14 -2.68 21.49
C TYR A 93 -6.76 -4.15 21.75
N ILE A 94 -5.47 -4.52 21.60
CA ILE A 94 -5.00 -5.88 21.89
C ILE A 94 -5.26 -6.23 23.36
N THR A 95 -4.95 -5.34 24.30
CA THR A 95 -5.28 -5.51 25.72
C THR A 95 -6.79 -5.66 25.92
N SER A 96 -7.61 -4.78 25.31
CA SER A 96 -9.08 -4.84 25.41
C SER A 96 -9.65 -6.18 24.90
N VAL A 97 -9.06 -6.77 23.85
CA VAL A 97 -9.47 -8.10 23.34
C VAL A 97 -9.06 -9.21 24.30
N GLN A 98 -7.91 -9.10 24.98
CA GLN A 98 -7.49 -10.04 26.02
C GLN A 98 -8.44 -10.00 27.22
N GLU A 99 -8.71 -8.81 27.76
CA GLU A 99 -9.65 -8.59 28.87
C GLU A 99 -11.05 -9.14 28.56
N LEU A 100 -11.58 -8.90 27.35
CA LEU A 100 -12.88 -9.44 26.92
C LEU A 100 -12.86 -10.98 26.86
N ASN A 101 -11.77 -11.58 26.38
CA ASN A 101 -11.64 -13.04 26.32
C ASN A 101 -11.47 -13.67 27.72
N GLU A 102 -10.82 -12.99 28.65
CA GLU A 102 -10.75 -13.41 30.05
C GLU A 102 -12.12 -13.34 30.73
N ALA A 103 -12.89 -12.28 30.49
CA ALA A 103 -14.27 -12.14 30.99
C ALA A 103 -15.21 -13.21 30.40
N LEU A 104 -15.10 -13.52 29.10
CA LEU A 104 -15.84 -14.60 28.45
C LEU A 104 -15.48 -15.99 29.01
N ALA A 105 -14.22 -16.21 29.39
CA ALA A 105 -13.76 -17.47 29.98
C ALA A 105 -14.26 -17.70 31.42
N GLN A 106 -14.64 -16.65 32.15
CA GLN A 106 -15.20 -16.73 33.51
C GLN A 106 -16.71 -17.05 33.54
N LYS A 107 -17.38 -17.08 32.39
CA LYS A 107 -18.81 -17.35 32.26
C LYS A 107 -19.08 -18.85 32.46
N GLU A 108 -19.87 -19.20 33.47
CA GLU A 108 -20.29 -20.59 33.68
C GLU A 108 -21.01 -21.14 32.43
N ARG A 109 -20.62 -22.34 32.01
CA ARG A 109 -20.91 -22.88 30.68
C ARG A 109 -21.68 -24.18 30.80
N GLY A 110 -22.83 -24.26 30.12
CA GLY A 110 -23.54 -25.53 29.93
C GLY A 110 -22.68 -26.54 29.16
N GLU A 111 -22.82 -27.81 29.50
CA GLU A 111 -22.07 -28.90 28.86
C GLU A 111 -22.36 -28.92 27.34
N GLY A 112 -21.32 -28.75 26.51
CA GLY A 112 -21.41 -28.67 25.04
C GLY A 112 -21.01 -27.32 24.41
N VAL A 113 -21.32 -26.19 25.05
CA VAL A 113 -21.09 -24.79 24.59
C VAL A 113 -21.34 -24.53 23.09
N PRO A 114 -20.41 -23.92 22.30
CA PRO A 114 -18.93 -23.97 22.37
C PRO A 114 -18.24 -22.85 23.22
N GLU A 115 -16.97 -22.51 22.98
CA GLU A 115 -16.29 -21.37 23.66
C GLU A 115 -16.56 -20.06 22.92
N GLU A 116 -17.02 -19.04 23.65
CA GLU A 116 -17.15 -17.68 23.13
C GLU A 116 -15.79 -16.98 23.24
N LYS A 117 -15.21 -16.56 22.10
CA LYS A 117 -13.97 -15.77 22.04
C LYS A 117 -14.08 -14.68 20.99
N ALA A 118 -13.74 -13.44 21.35
CA ALA A 118 -13.57 -12.36 20.42
C ALA A 118 -12.20 -12.47 19.73
N GLN A 119 -12.19 -12.56 18.40
CA GLN A 119 -10.94 -12.67 17.65
C GLN A 119 -10.18 -11.34 17.59
N ASN A 120 -8.88 -11.38 17.86
CA ASN A 120 -7.97 -10.25 17.69
C ASN A 120 -7.68 -10.03 16.20
N LEU A 121 -8.07 -8.88 15.66
CA LEU A 121 -7.81 -8.52 14.26
C LEU A 121 -6.45 -7.82 14.13
N SER A 122 -5.68 -8.16 13.09
CA SER A 122 -4.49 -7.42 12.73
C SER A 122 -4.84 -5.98 12.30
N PHE A 123 -3.85 -5.09 12.28
CA PHE A 123 -4.05 -3.70 11.90
C PHE A 123 -4.67 -3.53 10.49
N VAL A 124 -4.30 -4.38 9.53
CA VAL A 124 -4.80 -4.29 8.15
C VAL A 124 -6.26 -4.74 8.09
N GLU A 125 -6.58 -5.88 8.69
CA GLU A 125 -7.95 -6.41 8.79
C GLU A 125 -8.89 -5.44 9.51
N ARG A 126 -8.46 -4.88 10.65
CA ARG A 126 -9.26 -3.91 11.41
C ARG A 126 -9.48 -2.61 10.64
N LEU A 127 -8.47 -2.09 9.93
CA LEU A 127 -8.59 -0.87 9.12
C LEU A 127 -9.56 -1.07 7.94
N ASP A 128 -9.42 -2.18 7.21
CA ASP A 128 -10.30 -2.53 6.09
C ASP A 128 -11.75 -2.71 6.55
N LEU A 129 -11.96 -3.47 7.64
CA LEU A 129 -13.27 -3.67 8.27
C LEU A 129 -13.95 -2.34 8.63
N ILE A 130 -13.25 -1.45 9.34
CA ILE A 130 -13.81 -0.15 9.76
C ILE A 130 -14.13 0.71 8.53
N THR A 131 -13.23 0.75 7.55
CA THR A 131 -13.41 1.52 6.30
C THR A 131 -14.65 1.05 5.52
N TRP A 132 -14.89 -0.26 5.50
CA TRP A 132 -16.08 -0.85 4.88
C TRP A 132 -17.36 -0.58 5.70
N LEU A 133 -17.32 -0.77 7.03
CA LEU A 133 -18.46 -0.53 7.93
C LEU A 133 -18.90 0.93 7.98
N GLU A 134 -17.97 1.90 7.94
CA GLU A 134 -18.27 3.34 7.84
C GLU A 134 -18.71 3.75 6.43
N GLY A 135 -18.66 2.84 5.45
CA GLY A 135 -19.10 3.08 4.08
C GLY A 135 -18.13 3.91 3.23
N ALA A 136 -16.88 4.09 3.68
CA ALA A 136 -15.82 4.73 2.91
C ALA A 136 -15.26 3.83 1.79
N SER A 137 -15.51 2.52 1.87
CA SER A 137 -15.35 1.55 0.77
C SER A 137 -16.58 0.65 0.65
N ASP A 138 -16.93 0.26 -0.58
CA ASP A 138 -17.92 -0.79 -0.86
C ASP A 138 -17.28 -2.19 -0.95
N GLU A 139 -15.96 -2.23 -1.19
CA GLU A 139 -15.14 -3.42 -1.40
C GLU A 139 -14.24 -3.67 -0.18
N SER A 140 -13.96 -4.94 0.12
CA SER A 140 -13.11 -5.39 1.23
C SER A 140 -12.41 -6.68 0.81
N GLU A 141 -11.11 -6.79 1.07
CA GLU A 141 -10.30 -7.98 0.72
C GLU A 141 -10.65 -9.21 1.58
N TYR A 142 -11.25 -8.98 2.76
CA TYR A 142 -11.53 -9.99 3.77
C TYR A 142 -13.00 -10.47 3.80
N ILE A 143 -13.92 -9.75 3.13
CA ILE A 143 -15.35 -10.10 3.10
C ILE A 143 -15.67 -10.97 1.89
N LYS A 144 -16.05 -12.23 2.14
CA LYS A 144 -16.57 -13.13 1.08
C LYS A 144 -17.87 -12.58 0.48
N PRO A 145 -18.11 -12.72 -0.85
CA PRO A 145 -19.41 -12.40 -1.46
C PRO A 145 -20.58 -13.15 -0.79
N LEU A 146 -21.78 -12.56 -0.81
CA LEU A 146 -22.99 -13.21 -0.29
C LEU A 146 -23.43 -14.31 -1.28
N GLU A 147 -23.36 -15.57 -0.88
CA GLU A 147 -23.91 -16.67 -1.68
C GLU A 147 -25.44 -16.54 -1.76
N GLY A 148 -26.00 -16.75 -2.95
CA GLY A 148 -27.45 -16.64 -3.21
C GLY A 148 -27.90 -15.36 -3.92
N VAL A 149 -27.06 -14.33 -4.07
CA VAL A 149 -27.38 -13.19 -4.96
C VAL A 149 -27.07 -13.54 -6.41
N THR A 150 -28.04 -14.10 -7.12
CA THR A 150 -27.99 -14.29 -8.58
C THR A 150 -28.00 -12.93 -9.29
N GLY A 151 -26.84 -12.29 -9.38
CA GLY A 151 -26.69 -10.95 -9.95
C GLY A 151 -25.25 -10.43 -10.04
N VAL A 152 -24.29 -11.03 -9.31
CA VAL A 152 -22.87 -10.66 -9.41
C VAL A 152 -22.05 -11.89 -9.80
N PRO A 153 -21.57 -12.01 -11.06
CA PRO A 153 -20.66 -13.08 -11.42
C PRO A 153 -19.29 -12.83 -10.76
N SER A 154 -18.87 -13.76 -9.90
CA SER A 154 -17.48 -13.80 -9.42
C SER A 154 -16.53 -14.01 -10.60
N SER A 155 -15.40 -13.31 -10.60
CA SER A 155 -14.37 -13.41 -11.66
C SER A 155 -13.83 -14.84 -11.83
N ALA A 156 -13.84 -15.65 -10.77
CA ALA A 156 -13.51 -17.08 -10.82
C ALA A 156 -14.50 -17.89 -11.68
N ALA A 157 -15.81 -17.62 -11.57
CA ALA A 157 -16.82 -18.35 -12.34
C ALA A 157 -16.78 -18.00 -13.83
N GLN A 158 -16.52 -16.73 -14.18
CA GLN A 158 -16.30 -16.32 -15.57
C GLN A 158 -15.01 -16.88 -16.16
N ALA A 159 -13.94 -17.01 -15.35
CA ALA A 159 -12.71 -17.67 -15.78
C ALA A 159 -12.93 -19.17 -16.08
N GLN A 160 -13.63 -19.90 -15.19
CA GLN A 160 -13.98 -21.31 -15.38
C GLN A 160 -14.86 -21.52 -16.63
N ALA A 161 -15.89 -20.67 -16.82
CA ALA A 161 -16.78 -20.75 -17.97
C ALA A 161 -16.04 -20.47 -19.30
N SER A 162 -15.15 -19.46 -19.31
CA SER A 162 -14.34 -19.13 -20.48
C SER A 162 -13.33 -20.24 -20.82
N ALA A 163 -12.73 -20.89 -19.80
CA ALA A 163 -11.83 -22.01 -19.99
C ALA A 163 -12.54 -23.26 -20.55
N ASN A 164 -13.78 -23.53 -20.12
CA ASN A 164 -14.58 -24.67 -20.61
C ASN A 164 -15.09 -24.48 -22.05
N VAL A 165 -15.32 -23.24 -22.48
CA VAL A 165 -15.62 -22.93 -23.89
C VAL A 165 -14.36 -23.03 -24.76
N ALA A 166 -13.19 -22.62 -24.24
CA ALA A 166 -11.93 -22.70 -24.97
C ALA A 166 -11.35 -24.14 -25.09
N SER A 167 -11.73 -25.06 -24.20
CA SER A 167 -11.24 -26.45 -24.19
C SER A 167 -12.06 -27.43 -25.04
N GLY A 168 -13.18 -26.99 -25.62
CA GLY A 168 -14.04 -27.84 -26.47
C GLY A 168 -14.81 -28.93 -25.73
N ALA A 169 -14.86 -28.89 -24.39
CA ALA A 169 -15.47 -29.95 -23.56
C ALA A 169 -17.01 -29.96 -23.56
N ALA A 170 -17.66 -28.98 -24.18
CA ALA A 170 -19.11 -28.91 -24.34
C ALA A 170 -19.48 -28.69 -25.81
N GLY A 171 -20.27 -29.60 -26.39
CA GLY A 171 -20.72 -29.52 -27.78
C GLY A 171 -21.72 -28.38 -28.00
N VAL A 172 -21.70 -27.81 -29.22
CA VAL A 172 -22.64 -26.77 -29.66
C VAL A 172 -24.08 -27.32 -29.77
N ALA A 173 -24.87 -27.13 -28.72
CA ALA A 173 -26.32 -27.30 -28.75
C ALA A 173 -27.00 -25.94 -28.92
N ALA A 174 -27.95 -25.85 -29.85
CA ALA A 174 -28.63 -24.60 -30.20
C ALA A 174 -29.47 -24.03 -29.05
N ALA A 175 -29.35 -22.73 -28.78
CA ALA A 175 -30.18 -22.03 -27.82
C ALA A 175 -31.55 -21.69 -28.43
N PRO A 176 -32.68 -22.04 -27.79
CA PRO A 176 -33.95 -21.41 -28.07
C PRO A 176 -33.97 -19.98 -27.49
N SER A 177 -34.64 -19.08 -28.19
CA SER A 177 -34.81 -17.68 -27.82
C SER A 177 -35.67 -17.49 -26.56
N GLY A 178 -35.23 -16.63 -25.63
CA GLY A 178 -36.12 -15.97 -24.67
C GLY A 178 -35.69 -15.94 -23.20
N ALA A 179 -34.75 -15.05 -22.85
CA ALA A 179 -34.68 -14.39 -21.54
C ALA A 179 -33.64 -13.26 -21.58
N ALA A 180 -34.04 -12.03 -21.28
CA ALA A 180 -33.12 -10.88 -21.22
C ALA A 180 -32.49 -10.74 -19.82
N PRO A 181 -31.18 -10.47 -19.69
CA PRO A 181 -30.60 -10.02 -18.43
C PRO A 181 -30.84 -8.51 -18.26
N ALA A 182 -31.58 -8.13 -17.22
CA ALA A 182 -31.85 -6.73 -16.91
C ALA A 182 -30.57 -6.01 -16.42
N ALA A 183 -30.29 -4.84 -16.99
CA ALA A 183 -29.23 -3.96 -16.51
C ALA A 183 -29.66 -3.24 -15.22
N GLY A 184 -28.73 -3.09 -14.28
CA GLY A 184 -28.99 -2.41 -13.00
C GLY A 184 -29.33 -0.93 -13.16
N ALA A 185 -30.43 -0.51 -12.54
CA ALA A 185 -30.85 0.90 -12.48
C ALA A 185 -30.35 1.57 -11.19
N ALA A 186 -29.80 2.77 -11.32
CA ALA A 186 -29.42 3.60 -10.18
C ALA A 186 -30.64 4.35 -9.62
N ALA A 187 -30.94 4.09 -8.35
CA ALA A 187 -31.66 4.93 -7.38
C ALA A 187 -33.09 5.42 -7.68
N GLY A 188 -33.89 5.54 -6.62
CA GLY A 188 -35.32 5.83 -6.72
C GLY A 188 -35.67 7.24 -7.21
N LYS A 189 -36.50 7.29 -8.26
CA LYS A 189 -37.55 8.30 -8.49
C LYS A 189 -38.60 7.69 -9.43
N GLY A 190 -39.87 8.06 -9.26
CA GLY A 190 -41.02 7.37 -9.87
C GLY A 190 -40.89 7.13 -11.38
N GLY A 191 -41.22 5.91 -11.81
CA GLY A 191 -41.09 5.47 -13.20
C GLY A 191 -41.90 6.34 -14.16
N LYS A 192 -41.23 6.95 -15.13
CA LYS A 192 -41.88 7.61 -16.26
C LYS A 192 -42.21 6.56 -17.32
N VAL A 193 -43.44 6.60 -17.84
CA VAL A 193 -43.82 5.83 -19.03
C VAL A 193 -42.96 6.30 -20.19
N ILE A 194 -42.23 5.37 -20.81
CA ILE A 194 -41.38 5.63 -21.98
C ILE A 194 -42.27 5.52 -23.23
N ASP A 195 -42.12 6.46 -24.16
CA ASP A 195 -42.85 6.47 -25.43
C ASP A 195 -42.45 5.22 -26.26
N PRO A 196 -43.40 4.44 -26.82
CA PRO A 196 -43.09 3.27 -27.63
C PRO A 196 -42.17 3.57 -28.83
N ARG A 197 -42.22 4.78 -29.41
CA ARG A 197 -41.31 5.19 -30.49
C ARG A 197 -39.88 5.44 -29.98
N LEU A 198 -39.73 5.87 -28.72
CA LEU A 198 -38.42 6.04 -28.10
C LEU A 198 -37.82 4.68 -27.72
N GLN A 199 -38.67 3.70 -27.38
CA GLN A 199 -38.25 2.33 -27.10
C GLN A 199 -37.72 1.63 -28.36
N GLU A 200 -38.41 1.75 -29.51
CA GLU A 200 -37.93 1.22 -30.80
C GLU A 200 -36.55 1.80 -31.21
N ILE A 201 -36.30 3.08 -30.88
CA ILE A 201 -34.98 3.71 -31.09
C ILE A 201 -33.91 3.11 -30.16
N TYR A 202 -34.24 2.86 -28.89
CA TYR A 202 -33.33 2.21 -27.94
C TYR A 202 -33.03 0.74 -28.30
N ASP A 203 -34.00 0.02 -28.85
CA ASP A 203 -33.80 -1.37 -29.32
C ASP A 203 -32.88 -1.43 -30.55
N GLY A 204 -32.83 -0.36 -31.35
CA GLY A 204 -31.92 -0.21 -32.49
C GLY A 204 -30.54 0.40 -32.19
N GLU A 205 -30.31 0.98 -31.01
CA GLU A 205 -29.08 1.73 -30.73
C GLU A 205 -27.89 0.84 -30.33
N ARG A 206 -26.71 1.09 -30.91
CA ARG A 206 -25.46 0.43 -30.50
C ARG A 206 -24.65 1.35 -29.59
N LYS A 207 -24.73 1.11 -28.28
CA LYS A 207 -23.94 1.84 -27.26
C LYS A 207 -22.45 1.43 -27.33
N LEU A 208 -21.66 2.27 -28.01
CA LEU A 208 -20.20 2.09 -28.13
C LEU A 208 -19.42 2.52 -26.87
N GLY A 209 -20.05 3.31 -25.99
CA GLY A 209 -19.49 3.77 -24.73
C GLY A 209 -20.29 4.95 -24.16
N ASP A 210 -20.27 5.12 -22.85
CA ASP A 210 -20.83 6.28 -22.15
C ASP A 210 -19.71 7.15 -21.55
N ARG A 211 -20.07 8.29 -20.94
CA ARG A 211 -19.09 9.17 -20.29
C ARG A 211 -18.30 8.46 -19.18
N ASN A 212 -18.87 7.43 -18.53
CA ASN A 212 -18.18 6.68 -17.49
C ASN A 212 -17.22 5.63 -18.07
N SER A 213 -17.58 4.96 -19.18
CA SER A 213 -16.68 4.03 -19.87
C SER A 213 -15.47 4.73 -20.47
N VAL A 214 -15.60 5.98 -20.91
CA VAL A 214 -14.47 6.82 -21.33
C VAL A 214 -13.53 7.13 -20.15
N LEU A 215 -14.06 7.32 -18.94
CA LEU A 215 -13.27 7.63 -17.74
C LEU A 215 -12.63 6.39 -17.09
N ARG A 216 -13.25 5.22 -17.19
CA ARG A 216 -12.76 3.95 -16.62
C ARG A 216 -11.97 3.09 -17.62
N GLY A 217 -12.13 3.35 -18.92
CA GLY A 217 -11.63 2.50 -20.00
C GLY A 217 -12.43 1.19 -20.14
N ILE A 218 -12.12 0.43 -21.20
CA ILE A 218 -12.73 -0.88 -21.49
C ILE A 218 -12.31 -2.01 -20.54
N LYS A 219 -11.34 -1.77 -19.66
CA LYS A 219 -10.84 -2.73 -18.68
C LYS A 219 -10.91 -2.10 -17.29
N HIS A 220 -11.71 -2.69 -16.40
CA HIS A 220 -11.73 -2.30 -14.99
C HIS A 220 -10.30 -2.41 -14.42
N THR A 221 -9.71 -1.25 -14.17
CA THR A 221 -8.35 -1.10 -13.69
C THR A 221 -8.47 -0.41 -12.34
N ASP A 222 -8.14 -1.12 -11.26
CA ASP A 222 -8.19 -0.54 -9.93
C ASP A 222 -7.00 0.40 -9.71
N PHE A 223 -7.31 1.62 -9.27
CA PHE A 223 -6.34 2.66 -8.94
C PHE A 223 -6.30 2.96 -7.43
N SER A 224 -6.88 2.10 -6.58
CA SER A 224 -6.85 2.26 -5.12
C SER A 224 -5.42 2.28 -4.56
N HIS A 225 -4.48 1.59 -5.22
CA HIS A 225 -3.04 1.72 -4.97
C HIS A 225 -2.53 3.17 -5.14
N VAL A 226 -3.00 3.89 -6.17
CA VAL A 226 -2.65 5.30 -6.42
C VAL A 226 -3.25 6.21 -5.34
N ARG A 227 -4.46 5.91 -4.84
CA ARG A 227 -5.06 6.63 -3.70
C ARG A 227 -4.22 6.48 -2.44
N LYS A 228 -3.81 5.25 -2.11
CA LYS A 228 -2.94 4.92 -0.95
C LYS A 228 -1.57 5.61 -1.03
N ILE A 229 -1.00 5.71 -2.23
CA ILE A 229 0.21 6.52 -2.49
C ILE A 229 -0.08 8.01 -2.25
N ALA A 230 -1.16 8.56 -2.82
CA ALA A 230 -1.50 9.97 -2.72
C ALA A 230 -1.75 10.44 -1.28
N GLU A 231 -2.45 9.65 -0.46
CA GLU A 231 -2.70 9.95 0.96
C GLU A 231 -1.41 10.14 1.76
N THR A 232 -0.37 9.37 1.45
CA THR A 232 0.96 9.47 2.06
C THR A 232 1.62 10.85 1.80
N PHE A 233 1.27 11.51 0.69
CA PHE A 233 1.73 12.87 0.37
C PHE A 233 0.79 13.97 0.87
N LEU A 234 -0.53 13.77 0.81
CA LEU A 234 -1.52 14.79 1.19
C LEU A 234 -1.76 14.89 2.69
N GLY A 235 -1.66 13.78 3.44
CA GLY A 235 -1.91 13.76 4.90
C GLY A 235 -1.02 14.73 5.69
N ARG A 236 0.17 15.04 5.16
CA ARG A 236 1.15 15.93 5.80
C ARG A 236 0.79 17.42 5.77
N ASN A 237 -0.22 17.81 4.98
CA ASN A 237 -0.72 19.19 4.93
C ASN A 237 -1.95 19.44 5.81
N ARG A 238 -2.63 18.40 6.31
CA ARG A 238 -3.88 18.55 7.09
C ARG A 238 -3.65 18.90 8.56
N SER A 239 -2.48 18.63 9.15
CA SER A 239 -2.20 18.91 10.57
C SER A 239 -1.73 20.34 10.88
N ARG A 240 -1.95 21.32 10.00
CA ARG A 240 -1.47 22.71 10.16
C ARG A 240 -2.59 23.75 10.25
N THR A 241 -3.63 23.43 11.03
CA THR A 241 -4.65 24.40 11.47
C THR A 241 -4.89 24.28 12.98
N GLY A 242 -4.28 25.21 13.72
CA GLY A 242 -4.65 25.69 15.05
C GLY A 242 -5.03 24.70 16.16
N GLN A 243 -4.17 24.57 17.18
CA GLN A 243 -4.44 25.10 18.53
C GLN A 243 -3.22 24.92 19.46
N TYR A 244 -2.86 25.99 20.17
CA TYR A 244 -1.89 25.97 21.27
C TYR A 244 -2.64 25.83 22.61
N PRO A 245 -2.25 24.92 23.51
CA PRO A 245 -2.57 25.03 24.93
C PRO A 245 -1.72 26.15 25.56
N PRO A 246 -2.25 26.97 26.47
CA PRO A 246 -1.50 28.06 27.09
C PRO A 246 -0.67 27.58 28.28
N GLY A 247 0.51 28.19 28.46
CA GLY A 247 1.20 28.21 29.76
C GLY A 247 2.39 27.27 29.93
N THR A 248 3.58 27.76 29.58
CA THR A 248 4.82 27.53 30.36
C THR A 248 5.89 28.54 29.92
N LYS A 249 6.56 29.19 30.88
CA LYS A 249 7.62 30.18 30.61
C LYS A 249 8.96 29.46 30.31
N PRO A 250 9.87 30.11 29.55
CA PRO A 250 11.01 29.41 28.96
C PRO A 250 12.19 29.26 29.93
N GLY A 251 12.78 28.07 29.99
CA GLY A 251 14.07 27.85 30.65
C GLY A 251 14.36 26.39 30.99
N THR A 252 15.58 25.96 30.70
CA THR A 252 16.22 24.71 31.16
C THR A 252 15.75 23.39 30.51
N LYS A 253 16.72 22.67 29.91
CA LYS A 253 16.56 21.29 29.45
C LYS A 253 16.63 20.33 30.64
N PRO A 254 15.93 19.20 30.59
CA PRO A 254 16.67 17.93 30.66
C PRO A 254 16.21 16.89 29.63
N HIS A 255 17.06 15.89 29.40
CA HIS A 255 16.72 14.71 28.62
C HIS A 255 15.72 13.82 29.39
N SER A 256 14.77 13.23 28.66
CA SER A 256 14.11 11.99 29.06
C SER A 256 14.04 11.04 27.86
N LEU A 257 14.17 9.74 28.12
CA LEU A 257 14.21 8.69 27.12
C LEU A 257 12.80 8.15 26.84
N VAL A 258 12.45 8.01 25.56
CA VAL A 258 11.30 7.20 25.13
C VAL A 258 11.76 6.23 24.03
N PRO A 259 11.50 4.92 24.16
CA PRO A 259 11.89 3.93 23.17
C PRO A 259 10.93 3.95 21.98
N ALA A 260 11.38 4.48 20.84
CA ALA A 260 10.62 4.40 19.59
C ALA A 260 10.79 3.02 18.93
N PRO A 261 9.71 2.37 18.43
CA PRO A 261 9.82 1.13 17.66
C PRO A 261 10.65 1.40 16.40
N SER A 262 11.85 0.83 16.35
CA SER A 262 12.84 1.15 15.33
C SER A 262 12.62 0.29 14.09
N ALA A 263 12.00 0.87 13.06
CA ALA A 263 11.92 0.28 11.73
C ALA A 263 13.34 0.15 11.12
N GLY A 264 13.88 -1.07 11.12
CA GLY A 264 14.94 -1.57 10.21
C GLY A 264 16.34 -0.94 10.25
N LEU A 265 16.53 0.25 10.84
CA LEU A 265 17.78 1.02 10.78
C LEU A 265 18.43 1.10 12.16
N SER A 266 19.45 0.26 12.38
CA SER A 266 20.21 0.17 13.62
C SER A 266 20.78 1.52 14.08
N GLN A 267 20.57 1.85 15.36
CA GLN A 267 21.14 3.07 15.96
C GLN A 267 22.65 2.91 16.21
N PRO A 268 23.49 3.92 15.89
CA PRO A 268 24.92 3.84 16.15
C PRO A 268 25.24 4.07 17.64
N ARG A 269 26.11 3.22 18.20
CA ARG A 269 26.77 3.53 19.48
C ARG A 269 27.67 4.76 19.31
N LYS A 270 27.66 5.65 20.30
CA LYS A 270 28.35 6.95 20.31
C LYS A 270 29.87 6.76 20.27
N GLY A 271 30.49 6.90 19.10
CA GLY A 271 31.93 6.74 18.88
C GLY A 271 32.35 7.23 17.49
N SER A 272 33.54 7.82 17.43
CA SER A 272 34.18 8.49 16.27
C SER A 272 33.88 7.90 14.88
N SER A 273 33.36 8.75 13.98
CA SER A 273 33.60 8.76 12.52
C SER A 273 33.68 7.42 11.77
N LYS A 274 33.00 6.36 12.22
CA LYS A 274 32.93 5.07 11.53
C LYS A 274 31.89 5.16 10.42
N THR A 275 32.30 4.76 9.23
CA THR A 275 31.55 4.84 7.97
C THR A 275 30.15 4.26 8.10
N GLN A 276 29.15 5.15 8.13
CA GLN A 276 27.74 4.79 8.09
C GLN A 276 27.35 4.49 6.63
N ASP A 277 26.44 3.55 6.42
CA ASP A 277 26.01 3.14 5.08
C ASP A 277 25.62 4.35 4.19
N PRO A 278 26.23 4.50 2.98
CA PRO A 278 25.92 5.59 2.06
C PRO A 278 24.51 5.49 1.50
N ILE A 279 23.88 6.64 1.29
CA ILE A 279 22.50 6.76 0.80
C ILE A 279 22.51 7.31 -0.64
N ILE A 280 21.79 6.65 -1.53
CA ILE A 280 21.46 7.11 -2.89
C ILE A 280 19.97 7.45 -2.92
N LEU A 281 19.65 8.69 -3.29
CA LEU A 281 18.28 9.17 -3.38
C LEU A 281 17.81 9.16 -4.85
N LEU A 282 16.75 8.42 -5.13
CA LEU A 282 16.12 8.33 -6.45
C LEU A 282 15.20 9.53 -6.72
N SER A 283 14.91 9.79 -7.99
CA SER A 283 13.93 10.82 -8.34
C SER A 283 12.51 10.28 -8.08
N PRO A 284 11.66 10.99 -7.31
CA PRO A 284 10.26 10.61 -7.09
C PRO A 284 9.36 10.90 -8.31
N SER A 285 9.93 11.39 -9.43
CA SER A 285 9.15 11.70 -10.63
C SER A 285 8.73 10.42 -11.36
N ALA A 286 7.45 10.34 -11.74
CA ALA A 286 6.93 9.30 -12.63
C ALA A 286 7.55 9.32 -14.04
N SER A 287 8.29 10.38 -14.41
CA SER A 287 9.10 10.42 -15.64
C SER A 287 10.52 9.87 -15.49
N SER A 288 10.94 9.50 -14.27
CA SER A 288 12.28 8.92 -14.05
C SER A 288 12.37 7.53 -14.69
N LEU A 289 13.47 7.30 -15.42
CA LEU A 289 13.80 5.98 -15.99
C LEU A 289 14.25 4.99 -14.92
N ILE A 290 14.87 5.48 -13.85
CA ILE A 290 15.31 4.66 -12.70
C ILE A 290 14.41 5.00 -11.51
N ARG A 291 13.69 4.00 -10.99
CA ARG A 291 12.75 4.07 -9.87
C ARG A 291 13.00 2.91 -8.90
N MET A 292 12.31 2.91 -7.77
CA MET A 292 12.44 1.83 -6.78
C MET A 292 12.15 0.44 -7.39
N SER A 293 11.24 0.31 -8.36
CA SER A 293 10.91 -0.98 -8.98
C SER A 293 12.04 -1.60 -9.81
N ASN A 294 12.87 -0.80 -10.50
CA ASN A 294 13.91 -1.29 -11.41
C ASN A 294 15.36 -1.03 -10.98
N VAL A 295 15.59 -0.19 -9.97
CA VAL A 295 16.95 0.22 -9.56
C VAL A 295 17.86 -0.96 -9.21
N ARG A 296 17.32 -2.04 -8.65
CA ARG A 296 18.09 -3.26 -8.34
C ARG A 296 18.59 -3.97 -9.61
N SER A 297 17.71 -4.18 -10.58
CA SER A 297 18.07 -4.75 -11.88
C SER A 297 19.10 -3.89 -12.61
N PHE A 298 18.93 -2.56 -12.53
CA PHE A 298 19.85 -1.63 -13.20
C PHE A 298 21.20 -1.50 -12.49
N LEU A 299 21.25 -0.97 -11.26
CA LEU A 299 22.51 -0.69 -10.58
C LEU A 299 23.19 -1.92 -9.96
N GLY A 300 22.44 -2.99 -9.71
CA GLY A 300 22.93 -4.26 -9.17
C GLY A 300 23.34 -5.22 -10.27
N ASP A 301 22.38 -5.60 -11.13
CA ASP A 301 22.58 -6.64 -12.13
C ASP A 301 23.14 -6.10 -13.47
N GLY A 302 23.09 -4.77 -13.68
CA GLY A 302 23.64 -4.10 -14.88
C GLY A 302 22.70 -4.10 -16.08
N VAL A 303 21.40 -4.33 -15.89
CA VAL A 303 20.40 -4.47 -16.96
C VAL A 303 19.29 -3.44 -16.77
N PHE A 304 19.00 -2.63 -17.79
CA PHE A 304 17.84 -1.75 -17.75
C PHE A 304 16.57 -2.52 -18.13
N VAL A 305 15.60 -2.53 -17.22
CA VAL A 305 14.23 -2.99 -17.45
C VAL A 305 13.30 -1.80 -17.15
N PRO A 306 12.27 -1.52 -17.97
CA PRO A 306 11.34 -0.40 -17.71
C PRO A 306 10.69 -0.51 -16.33
N PRO A 307 10.52 0.60 -15.57
CA PRO A 307 9.97 0.57 -14.21
C PRO A 307 8.62 -0.12 -14.05
N ASP A 308 7.82 -0.12 -15.13
CA ASP A 308 6.44 -0.59 -15.16
C ASP A 308 6.31 -1.98 -15.83
N HIS A 309 7.44 -2.67 -16.08
CA HIS A 309 7.48 -3.96 -16.77
C HIS A 309 7.11 -5.15 -15.82
N PRO A 310 6.30 -6.13 -16.27
CA PRO A 310 5.78 -7.20 -15.40
C PRO A 310 6.83 -8.03 -14.66
N THR A 311 8.03 -8.23 -15.23
CA THR A 311 9.09 -9.02 -14.59
C THR A 311 9.63 -8.41 -13.29
N LEU A 312 9.38 -7.12 -13.04
CA LEU A 312 9.78 -6.44 -11.81
C LEU A 312 8.73 -6.52 -10.70
N ALA A 313 7.49 -6.90 -11.02
CA ALA A 313 6.39 -6.94 -10.06
C ALA A 313 6.66 -7.90 -8.89
N SER A 314 7.37 -9.01 -9.12
CA SER A 314 7.77 -9.97 -8.08
C SER A 314 8.97 -9.52 -7.23
N LEU A 315 9.71 -8.49 -7.66
CA LEU A 315 10.91 -7.99 -6.98
C LEU A 315 10.64 -6.69 -6.18
N SER A 316 9.61 -5.93 -6.57
CA SER A 316 9.23 -4.64 -5.98
C SER A 316 8.28 -4.78 -4.78
N ALA A 317 8.65 -5.63 -3.81
CA ALA A 317 7.86 -5.84 -2.59
C ALA A 317 7.88 -4.61 -1.65
N SER A 318 6.91 -3.71 -1.86
CA SER A 318 6.29 -2.79 -0.87
C SER A 318 7.19 -1.91 0.02
N THR A 319 8.49 -1.83 -0.23
CA THR A 319 9.46 -1.16 0.65
C THR A 319 10.09 0.04 -0.05
N ASN A 320 9.91 1.26 0.50
CA ASN A 320 10.55 2.50 0.02
C ASN A 320 12.07 2.56 0.30
N ILE A 321 12.68 1.42 0.62
CA ILE A 321 14.09 1.25 0.95
C ILE A 321 14.58 -0.03 0.28
N GLN A 322 15.65 0.05 -0.49
CA GLN A 322 16.37 -1.11 -1.02
C GLN A 322 17.85 -1.05 -0.66
N TYR A 323 18.54 -2.18 -0.81
CA TYR A 323 19.97 -2.29 -0.51
C TYR A 323 20.72 -2.87 -1.71
N ILE A 324 21.84 -2.26 -2.07
CA ILE A 324 22.81 -2.82 -3.03
C ILE A 324 24.16 -2.95 -2.36
N HIS A 325 24.81 -4.09 -2.54
CA HIS A 325 26.18 -4.35 -2.11
C HIS A 325 27.12 -4.17 -3.30
N ARG A 326 28.03 -3.20 -3.22
CA ARG A 326 28.97 -2.89 -4.30
C ARG A 326 30.42 -2.92 -3.77
N PRO A 327 31.33 -3.73 -4.35
CA PRO A 327 32.75 -3.62 -4.04
C PRO A 327 33.28 -2.31 -4.64
N LEU A 328 33.87 -1.45 -3.81
CA LEU A 328 34.43 -0.17 -4.25
C LEU A 328 35.86 -0.36 -4.75
N THR A 329 36.15 0.08 -5.97
CA THR A 329 37.46 -0.06 -6.60
C THR A 329 38.39 1.11 -6.29
N GLY A 330 37.88 2.34 -6.22
CA GLY A 330 38.64 3.56 -5.96
C GLY A 330 38.82 3.96 -4.49
N ILE A 331 38.17 3.27 -3.56
CA ILE A 331 38.11 3.62 -2.13
C ILE A 331 38.63 2.46 -1.27
N THR A 332 39.57 2.75 -0.37
CA THR A 332 40.13 1.78 0.59
C THR A 332 39.25 1.67 1.83
N ASP A 333 38.75 0.47 2.12
CA ASP A 333 38.01 0.18 3.35
C ASP A 333 38.99 -0.04 4.53
N SER A 334 39.10 0.95 5.41
CA SER A 334 39.96 0.89 6.60
C SER A 334 39.46 -0.07 7.69
N THR A 335 38.30 -0.72 7.53
CA THR A 335 37.82 -1.78 8.45
C THR A 335 38.57 -3.11 8.31
N SER A 336 39.50 -3.23 7.36
CA SER A 336 40.34 -4.43 7.14
C SER A 336 41.78 -4.27 7.67
N SER A 337 41.99 -3.35 8.61
CA SER A 337 43.28 -3.09 9.27
C SER A 337 43.65 -4.15 10.32
N SER A 338 43.83 -5.40 9.90
CA SER A 338 44.64 -6.38 10.65
C SER A 338 45.41 -7.30 9.70
N ARG A 339 46.74 -7.23 9.79
CA ARG A 339 47.76 -7.94 8.98
C ARG A 339 47.91 -7.43 7.54
N ALA A 340 48.84 -6.48 7.37
CA ALA A 340 49.56 -6.34 6.12
C ALA A 340 50.51 -7.54 5.95
N VAL A 341 50.59 -8.09 4.72
CA VAL A 341 51.74 -8.70 4.03
C VAL A 341 51.22 -9.55 2.86
N SER A 342 51.97 -9.53 1.74
CA SER A 342 51.81 -10.36 0.53
C SER A 342 50.67 -9.99 -0.46
N SER A 343 50.82 -10.54 -1.67
CA SER A 343 50.27 -10.09 -2.94
C SER A 343 48.91 -10.69 -3.32
N GLN A 344 48.19 -9.98 -4.20
CA GLN A 344 47.01 -10.44 -4.97
C GLN A 344 45.76 -10.84 -4.15
N SER A 345 44.61 -10.28 -4.56
CA SER A 345 43.26 -10.68 -4.11
C SER A 345 42.84 -10.42 -2.65
N SER A 346 43.14 -9.24 -2.09
CA SER A 346 42.42 -8.80 -0.88
C SER A 346 40.93 -8.58 -1.18
N SER A 347 40.08 -9.50 -0.73
CA SER A 347 38.63 -9.49 -0.92
C SER A 347 37.98 -8.37 -0.09
N ARG A 348 37.95 -7.16 -0.66
CA ARG A 348 37.31 -5.98 -0.07
C ARG A 348 35.85 -6.29 0.24
N LYS A 349 35.40 -5.97 1.46
CA LYS A 349 33.99 -6.10 1.85
C LYS A 349 33.13 -5.20 0.95
N PRO A 350 32.05 -5.72 0.32
CA PRO A 350 31.15 -4.89 -0.45
C PRO A 350 30.49 -3.82 0.43
N THR A 351 30.59 -2.56 0.03
CA THR A 351 29.90 -1.45 0.70
C THR A 351 28.40 -1.56 0.45
N ARG A 352 27.60 -1.46 1.51
CA ARG A 352 26.14 -1.50 1.43
C ARG A 352 25.58 -0.09 1.21
N PHE A 353 25.03 0.14 0.03
CA PHE A 353 24.29 1.34 -0.32
C PHE A 353 22.82 1.18 0.06
N ILE A 354 22.25 2.21 0.65
CA ILE A 354 20.82 2.33 0.92
C ILE A 354 20.19 3.15 -0.21
N LEU A 355 19.21 2.59 -0.89
CA LEU A 355 18.45 3.24 -1.95
C LEU A 355 17.09 3.66 -1.40
N VAL A 356 16.71 4.91 -1.66
CA VAL A 356 15.44 5.50 -1.20
C VAL A 356 14.92 6.45 -2.27
N ASP A 357 13.61 6.66 -2.38
CA ASP A 357 12.99 7.62 -3.31
C ASP A 357 12.33 8.82 -2.60
N SER A 358 12.09 8.70 -1.30
CA SER A 358 11.42 9.71 -0.49
C SER A 358 12.28 10.21 0.68
N THR A 359 12.25 11.52 0.89
CA THR A 359 12.88 12.19 2.04
C THR A 359 11.96 12.29 3.26
N ALA A 360 10.76 11.69 3.20
CA ALA A 360 9.72 11.84 4.22
C ALA A 360 10.21 11.53 5.64
N ASN A 361 11.10 10.55 5.78
CA ASN A 361 11.60 10.03 7.07
C ASN A 361 13.10 10.36 7.30
N PHE A 362 13.67 11.33 6.55
CA PHE A 362 15.09 11.68 6.68
C PHE A 362 15.38 12.43 7.99
N LYS A 363 16.15 11.79 8.88
CA LYS A 363 16.75 12.46 10.04
C LYS A 363 17.85 13.43 9.57
N PRO A 364 18.13 14.52 10.32
CA PRO A 364 19.20 15.48 9.97
C PRO A 364 20.59 14.86 9.73
N ASP A 365 20.88 13.74 10.40
CA ASP A 365 22.09 12.90 10.26
C ASP A 365 22.19 12.23 8.88
N TYR A 366 21.08 11.74 8.32
CA TYR A 366 21.07 10.98 7.06
C TYR A 366 21.51 11.82 5.85
N TRP A 367 21.32 13.15 5.91
CA TRP A 367 21.83 14.07 4.90
C TRP A 367 23.36 14.08 4.80
N GLN A 368 24.11 13.67 5.84
CA GLN A 368 25.56 13.53 5.78
C GLN A 368 25.98 12.23 5.06
N ARG A 369 25.08 11.25 4.98
CA ARG A 369 25.28 9.97 4.29
C ARG A 369 24.90 10.00 2.82
N LEU A 370 24.27 11.08 2.35
CA LEU A 370 23.79 11.22 0.98
C LEU A 370 24.98 11.36 0.02
N VAL A 371 25.25 10.33 -0.78
CA VAL A 371 26.38 10.32 -1.73
C VAL A 371 25.94 10.68 -3.15
N ALA A 372 24.71 10.34 -3.54
CA ALA A 372 24.20 10.61 -4.88
C ALA A 372 22.70 10.89 -4.90
N VAL A 373 22.27 11.68 -5.89
CA VAL A 373 20.87 12.05 -6.16
C VAL A 373 20.58 11.84 -7.64
N PHE A 374 19.67 10.92 -7.97
CA PHE A 374 19.14 10.80 -9.32
C PHE A 374 18.10 11.89 -9.56
N THR A 375 18.11 12.50 -10.74
CA THR A 375 17.21 13.60 -11.09
C THR A 375 16.75 13.52 -12.54
N THR A 376 15.58 14.09 -12.81
CA THR A 376 14.99 14.27 -14.15
C THR A 376 15.20 15.68 -14.71
N GLY A 377 15.92 16.57 -13.99
CA GLY A 377 16.08 17.98 -14.34
C GLY A 377 15.06 18.93 -13.70
N GLN A 378 14.00 18.40 -13.10
CA GLN A 378 12.89 19.20 -12.59
C GLN A 378 13.16 19.69 -11.16
N THR A 379 13.34 21.01 -10.99
CA THR A 379 13.77 21.63 -9.71
C THR A 379 12.81 21.43 -8.54
N TRP A 380 11.52 21.17 -8.79
CA TRP A 380 10.54 20.89 -7.74
C TRP A 380 10.92 19.66 -6.90
N GLN A 381 11.66 18.70 -7.48
CA GLN A 381 12.16 17.50 -6.81
C GLN A 381 12.88 17.85 -5.50
N PHE A 382 13.66 18.93 -5.49
CA PHE A 382 14.53 19.30 -4.38
C PHE A 382 13.83 20.15 -3.30
N LYS A 383 12.56 20.52 -3.51
CA LYS A 383 11.83 21.45 -2.60
C LYS A 383 11.68 20.92 -1.18
N SER A 384 11.66 19.60 -0.99
CA SER A 384 11.59 18.93 0.32
C SER A 384 12.96 18.50 0.85
N TYR A 385 14.05 18.85 0.17
CA TYR A 385 15.41 18.42 0.54
C TYR A 385 16.05 19.44 1.49
N LYS A 386 17.06 19.02 2.25
CA LYS A 386 17.84 19.92 3.12
C LYS A 386 18.50 21.06 2.32
N TRP A 387 18.96 20.75 1.11
CA TRP A 387 19.51 21.70 0.14
C TRP A 387 18.55 21.73 -1.05
N SER A 388 17.71 22.76 -1.12
CA SER A 388 16.68 22.88 -2.16
C SER A 388 17.19 23.56 -3.44
N SER A 389 18.29 24.30 -3.34
CA SER A 389 18.99 24.90 -4.48
C SER A 389 19.87 23.85 -5.16
N PRO A 390 19.70 23.54 -6.47
CA PRO A 390 20.51 22.52 -7.14
C PRO A 390 22.03 22.77 -7.07
N PRO A 391 22.55 24.01 -7.27
CA PRO A 391 23.97 24.32 -7.09
C PRO A 391 24.51 24.11 -5.66
N GLU A 392 23.65 24.08 -4.65
CA GLU A 392 24.02 23.76 -3.27
C GLU A 392 23.93 22.24 -3.02
N LEU A 393 22.84 21.61 -3.46
CA LEU A 393 22.64 20.17 -3.38
C LEU A 393 23.80 19.39 -4.01
N PHE A 394 24.24 19.78 -5.21
CA PHE A 394 25.32 19.10 -5.92
C PHE A 394 26.73 19.43 -5.38
N LYS A 395 26.86 20.45 -4.51
CA LYS A 395 28.05 20.59 -3.64
C LYS A 395 28.07 19.56 -2.52
N HIS A 396 26.96 18.90 -2.19
CA HIS A 396 26.84 17.94 -1.10
C HIS A 396 26.64 16.47 -1.53
N ALA A 397 26.05 16.21 -2.70
CA ALA A 397 25.92 14.87 -3.29
C ALA A 397 26.23 14.89 -4.80
N THR A 398 26.59 13.75 -5.40
CA THR A 398 26.75 13.64 -6.87
C THR A 398 25.38 13.59 -7.55
N GLY A 399 25.10 14.50 -8.48
CA GLY A 399 23.91 14.40 -9.31
C GLY A 399 24.07 13.36 -10.43
N VAL A 400 23.02 12.58 -10.67
CA VAL A 400 22.95 11.62 -11.77
C VAL A 400 21.68 11.88 -12.58
N TYR A 401 21.82 12.12 -13.88
CA TYR A 401 20.71 12.15 -14.82
C TYR A 401 20.79 10.93 -15.74
N VAL A 402 19.68 10.23 -15.93
CA VAL A 402 19.58 9.09 -16.87
C VAL A 402 18.44 9.40 -17.85
N GLY A 403 18.79 9.57 -19.13
CA GLY A 403 17.85 9.79 -20.23
C GLY A 403 17.91 8.67 -21.27
N TRP A 404 17.10 8.77 -22.33
CA TRP A 404 17.19 7.85 -23.46
C TRP A 404 18.34 8.24 -24.39
N ARG A 405 19.01 7.24 -24.98
CA ARG A 405 20.03 7.45 -26.02
C ARG A 405 19.37 8.05 -27.27
N GLY A 406 19.94 9.15 -27.75
CA GLY A 406 19.42 9.91 -28.89
C GLY A 406 18.47 11.05 -28.51
N GLU A 407 18.09 11.19 -27.23
CA GLU A 407 17.35 12.35 -26.75
C GLU A 407 18.29 13.41 -26.15
N ASP A 408 17.93 14.67 -26.28
CA ASP A 408 18.70 15.79 -25.74
C ASP A 408 18.56 15.88 -24.20
N VAL A 409 19.71 15.93 -23.52
CA VAL A 409 19.76 16.21 -22.07
C VAL A 409 19.08 17.57 -21.78
N PRO A 410 18.13 17.67 -20.81
CA PRO A 410 17.42 18.90 -20.47
C PRO A 410 18.34 20.09 -20.18
N ARG A 411 17.87 21.30 -20.49
CA ARG A 411 18.66 22.54 -20.38
C ARG A 411 19.09 22.81 -18.94
N GLU A 412 18.22 22.49 -17.99
CA GLU A 412 18.42 22.60 -16.55
C GLU A 412 19.57 21.71 -16.09
N VAL A 413 19.58 20.44 -16.55
CA VAL A 413 20.63 19.47 -16.25
C VAL A 413 21.98 19.92 -16.81
N ARG A 414 22.01 20.41 -18.06
CA ARG A 414 23.23 20.99 -18.65
C ARG A 414 23.69 22.24 -17.87
N GLY A 415 22.75 23.07 -17.43
CA GLY A 415 23.01 24.28 -16.64
C GLY A 415 23.62 24.02 -15.25
N TRP A 416 23.42 22.84 -14.68
CA TRP A 416 24.06 22.43 -13.42
C TRP A 416 25.54 21.97 -13.60
N GLY A 417 25.99 21.82 -14.85
CA GLY A 417 27.38 21.57 -15.19
C GLY A 417 27.98 20.35 -14.48
N ARG A 418 29.18 20.49 -13.91
CA ARG A 418 29.92 19.38 -13.27
C ARG A 418 29.23 18.78 -12.04
N GLY A 419 28.18 19.41 -11.50
CA GLY A 419 27.41 18.88 -10.38
C GLY A 419 26.56 17.66 -10.74
N VAL A 420 26.18 17.50 -12.01
CA VAL A 420 25.32 16.39 -12.48
C VAL A 420 25.95 15.69 -13.67
N ARG A 421 26.21 14.39 -13.53
CA ARG A 421 26.70 13.55 -14.63
C ARG A 421 25.49 12.95 -15.36
N SER A 422 25.48 13.11 -16.68
CA SER A 422 24.42 12.64 -17.57
C SER A 422 24.81 11.34 -18.24
N PHE A 423 23.87 10.39 -18.24
CA PHE A 423 24.02 9.05 -18.80
C PHE A 423 22.83 8.76 -19.72
N SER A 424 23.01 7.86 -20.69
CA SER A 424 21.95 7.50 -21.63
C SER A 424 21.83 5.99 -21.80
N VAL A 425 20.62 5.46 -21.60
CA VAL A 425 20.26 4.05 -21.81
C VAL A 425 19.51 3.89 -23.12
N GLU A 426 19.63 2.74 -23.76
CA GLU A 426 18.84 2.46 -24.97
C GLU A 426 17.38 2.13 -24.62
N ARG A 427 16.47 2.41 -25.55
CA ARG A 427 15.05 2.06 -25.38
C ARG A 427 14.87 0.55 -25.28
N TRP A 428 13.94 0.13 -24.44
CA TRP A 428 13.58 -1.27 -24.27
C TRP A 428 12.96 -1.83 -25.56
N ASP A 429 13.29 -3.08 -25.87
CA ASP A 429 12.71 -3.84 -26.98
C ASP A 429 12.04 -5.09 -26.40
N ASP A 430 10.72 -5.19 -26.52
CA ASP A 430 9.95 -6.31 -25.99
C ASP A 430 10.26 -7.65 -26.69
N LYS A 431 10.84 -7.63 -27.90
CA LYS A 431 11.20 -8.85 -28.64
C LYS A 431 12.48 -9.49 -28.10
N GLY A 432 13.50 -8.69 -27.83
CA GLY A 432 14.76 -9.17 -27.26
C GLY A 432 14.81 -9.19 -25.73
N GLY A 433 14.00 -8.36 -25.06
CA GLY A 433 13.96 -8.23 -23.60
C GLY A 433 15.34 -8.00 -22.99
N VAL A 434 15.70 -8.81 -22.00
CA VAL A 434 17.03 -8.78 -21.32
C VAL A 434 18.20 -9.09 -22.27
N GLN A 435 17.95 -9.80 -23.38
CA GLN A 435 18.94 -10.10 -24.43
C GLN A 435 18.78 -9.18 -25.66
N GLY A 436 18.00 -8.09 -25.54
CA GLY A 436 17.74 -7.18 -26.64
C GLY A 436 18.99 -6.46 -27.15
N THR A 437 18.88 -5.96 -28.38
CA THR A 437 19.93 -5.15 -29.00
C THR A 437 20.30 -3.99 -28.07
N GLY A 438 21.61 -3.82 -27.83
CA GLY A 438 22.15 -2.74 -27.01
C GLY A 438 22.12 -2.94 -25.50
N ARG A 439 21.44 -3.97 -24.95
CA ARG A 439 21.45 -4.25 -23.49
C ARG A 439 22.86 -4.41 -22.91
N TRP A 440 23.82 -4.87 -23.71
CA TRP A 440 25.25 -4.95 -23.33
C TRP A 440 25.86 -3.59 -22.92
N ARG A 441 25.31 -2.47 -23.41
CA ARG A 441 25.72 -1.11 -23.04
C ARG A 441 25.18 -0.66 -21.69
N ASP A 442 24.09 -1.26 -21.19
CA ASP A 442 23.54 -0.89 -19.87
C ASP A 442 24.58 -1.11 -18.78
N ARG A 443 25.39 -2.18 -18.89
CA ARG A 443 26.50 -2.46 -17.97
C ARG A 443 27.58 -1.38 -18.03
N GLU A 444 27.97 -0.92 -19.22
CA GLU A 444 28.92 0.20 -19.38
C GLU A 444 28.38 1.48 -18.74
N VAL A 445 27.10 1.78 -18.94
CA VAL A 445 26.41 2.93 -18.35
C VAL A 445 26.40 2.84 -16.82
N VAL A 446 26.09 1.67 -16.27
CA VAL A 446 26.03 1.41 -14.82
C VAL A 446 27.41 1.50 -14.18
N GLU A 447 28.47 0.98 -14.81
CA GLU A 447 29.85 1.18 -14.36
C GLU A 447 30.26 2.66 -14.41
N GLY A 448 29.82 3.41 -15.42
CA GLY A 448 30.00 4.86 -15.51
C GLY A 448 29.31 5.63 -14.37
N ILE A 449 28.10 5.20 -13.98
CA ILE A 449 27.36 5.74 -12.84
C ILE A 449 28.08 5.41 -11.52
N TRP A 450 28.50 4.15 -11.32
CA TRP A 450 29.27 3.78 -10.12
C TRP A 450 30.58 4.55 -10.02
N THR A 451 31.29 4.74 -11.14
CA THR A 451 32.50 5.58 -11.19
C THR A 451 32.23 7.02 -10.75
N ALA A 452 31.12 7.63 -11.18
CA ALA A 452 30.71 8.97 -10.77
C ALA A 452 30.39 9.07 -9.27
N ILE A 453 29.78 8.02 -8.71
CA ILE A 453 29.45 7.94 -7.29
C ILE A 453 30.73 7.75 -6.47
N GLU A 454 31.64 6.84 -6.86
CA GLU A 454 32.93 6.62 -6.20
C GLU A 454 33.83 7.88 -6.22
N GLU A 455 33.90 8.58 -7.36
CA GLU A 455 34.62 9.85 -7.50
C GLU A 455 34.06 10.91 -6.53
N GLY A 456 32.74 11.10 -6.50
CA GLY A 456 32.09 12.03 -5.59
C GLY A 456 32.22 11.65 -4.11
N MET A 457 32.17 10.36 -3.78
CA MET A 457 32.43 9.84 -2.44
C MET A 457 33.87 10.14 -2.01
N LYS A 458 34.86 9.89 -2.87
CA LYS A 458 36.28 10.16 -2.61
C LYS A 458 36.53 11.65 -2.38
N LEU A 459 35.97 12.54 -3.21
CA LEU A 459 36.03 14.00 -3.01
C LEU A 459 35.40 14.47 -1.69
N ARG A 460 34.51 13.65 -1.09
CA ARG A 460 33.83 13.90 0.19
C ARG A 460 34.52 13.20 1.38
N GLY A 461 35.69 12.60 1.18
CA GLY A 461 36.48 11.95 2.23
C GLY A 461 36.02 10.55 2.62
N TRP A 462 35.13 9.91 1.85
CA TRP A 462 34.73 8.52 2.11
C TRP A 462 35.91 7.55 1.91
N GLY A 463 36.18 6.73 2.92
CA GLY A 463 37.30 5.78 2.96
C GLY A 463 38.71 6.40 2.95
N SER A 464 38.82 7.69 3.26
CA SER A 464 40.09 8.38 3.53
C SER A 464 40.20 8.70 5.02
N LYS A 465 40.28 7.67 5.86
CA LYS A 465 40.60 7.73 7.31
C LYS A 465 41.05 6.37 7.82
#